data_AF-A0A5K0W6D2-F1
#
_entry.id   AF-A0A5K0W6D2-F1
#
_cell.length_a   1.000
_cell.length_b   1.000
_cell.length_c   1.000
_cell.angle_alpha   90.00
_cell.angle_beta   90.00
_cell.angle_gamma   90.00
#
_symmetry.space_group_name_H-M   'P 1'
#
loop_
_entity.id
_entity.type
_entity.pdbx_description
1 polymer ?
#
loop_
_entity_poly.entity_id
_entity_poly.type
_entity_poly.pdbx_seq_one_letter_code
_entity_poly.pdbx_strand_id
1 'polypeptide(L)'
;LLVEHSRMPYKKSGGGLKPKAYTAIEKTMMKRFSPEFTKEKIKNKLKYSKLNLSIMKEMLNTSGFGYDQINKCIQVDPQVWNDYIE
;
A
#
# COMPACT_ATOMS: atom_id res chain seq x y z
N LEU A 1 13.66 7.01 -9.65
CA LEU A 1 12.56 6.11 -10.10
C LEU A 1 11.49 5.68 -9.09
N LEU A 2 11.66 5.77 -7.77
CA LEU A 2 10.54 5.57 -6.82
C LEU A 2 9.41 6.59 -6.97
N VAL A 3 9.76 7.84 -7.27
CA VAL A 3 8.78 8.89 -7.62
C VAL A 3 8.11 8.57 -8.96
N GLU A 4 8.78 7.92 -9.91
CA GLU A 4 8.15 7.48 -11.17
C GLU A 4 7.28 6.21 -11.02
N HIS A 5 7.66 5.24 -10.17
CA HIS A 5 6.79 4.14 -9.79
C HIS A 5 5.58 4.61 -8.97
N SER A 6 5.71 5.71 -8.21
CA SER A 6 4.56 6.38 -7.60
C SER A 6 3.67 7.11 -8.62
N ARG A 7 4.19 7.35 -9.84
CA ARG A 7 3.47 7.90 -11.00
C ARG A 7 2.95 6.82 -11.95
N MET A 8 3.18 5.52 -11.67
CA MET A 8 2.61 4.46 -12.50
C MET A 8 1.09 4.66 -12.61
N PRO A 9 0.53 4.66 -13.84
CA PRO A 9 -0.89 4.86 -14.02
C PRO A 9 -1.62 3.76 -13.26
N TYR A 10 -2.38 4.18 -12.25
CA TYR A 10 -3.26 3.36 -11.43
C TYR A 10 -4.04 2.39 -12.33
N LYS A 11 -3.61 1.13 -12.41
CA LYS A 11 -4.45 0.05 -12.94
C LYS A 11 -5.61 -0.08 -11.98
N LYS A 12 -6.79 0.42 -12.37
CA LYS A 12 -8.04 0.22 -11.64
C LYS A 12 -8.27 -1.28 -11.53
N SER A 13 -7.84 -1.90 -10.42
CA SER A 13 -8.38 -3.21 -10.05
C SER A 13 -9.86 -2.99 -9.78
N GLY A 14 -10.69 -3.44 -10.71
CA GLY A 14 -12.14 -3.29 -10.66
C GLY A 14 -12.68 -3.85 -9.34
N GLY A 15 -13.36 -3.01 -8.58
CA GLY A 15 -14.08 -3.39 -7.37
C GLY A 15 -13.47 -2.83 -6.08
N GLY A 16 -13.91 -1.64 -5.69
CA GLY A 16 -13.84 -1.24 -4.27
C GLY A 16 -14.71 -2.15 -3.41
N LEU A 17 -14.57 -2.06 -2.08
CA LEU A 17 -15.48 -2.78 -1.19
C LEU A 17 -16.93 -2.37 -1.45
N LYS A 18 -17.88 -3.27 -1.18
CA LYS A 18 -19.31 -2.94 -1.26
C LYS A 18 -19.64 -1.81 -0.26
N PRO A 19 -20.62 -0.93 -0.55
CA PRO A 19 -20.97 0.17 0.36
C PRO A 19 -21.26 -0.26 1.81
N LYS A 20 -21.94 -1.42 1.99
CA LYS A 20 -22.21 -2.00 3.32
C LYS A 20 -20.94 -2.31 4.11
N ALA A 21 -19.90 -2.82 3.44
CA ALA A 21 -18.62 -3.12 4.08
C ALA A 21 -17.91 -1.83 4.54
N TYR A 22 -17.93 -0.78 3.72
CA TYR A 22 -17.38 0.51 4.13
C TYR A 22 -18.10 1.09 5.35
N THR A 23 -19.43 1.01 5.42
CA THR A 23 -20.19 1.44 6.61
C THR A 23 -19.84 0.62 7.85
N ALA A 24 -19.63 -0.70 7.72
CA ALA A 24 -19.24 -1.55 8.84
C ALA A 24 -17.83 -1.22 9.36
N ILE A 25 -16.89 -0.96 8.45
CA ILE A 25 -15.52 -0.54 8.79
C ILE A 25 -15.55 0.81 9.50
N GLU A 26 -16.26 1.79 8.96
CA GLU A 26 -16.43 3.12 9.58
C GLU A 26 -16.93 3.02 11.02
N LYS A 27 -18.05 2.32 11.26
CA LYS A 27 -18.59 2.11 12.60
C LYS A 27 -17.58 1.44 13.56
N THR A 28 -16.85 0.45 13.07
CA THR A 28 -15.86 -0.28 13.88
C THR A 28 -14.66 0.59 14.23
N MET A 29 -14.15 1.36 13.26
CA MET A 29 -13.00 2.26 13.44
C MET A 29 -13.36 3.43 14.36
N MET A 30 -14.56 4.01 14.20
CA MET A 30 -15.06 5.05 15.10
C MET A 30 -15.19 4.56 16.53
N LYS A 31 -15.69 3.33 16.73
CA LYS A 31 -15.82 2.72 18.06
C LYS A 31 -14.46 2.42 18.70
N ARG A 32 -13.46 2.01 17.92
CA ARG A 32 -12.16 1.55 18.44
C ARG A 32 -11.13 2.67 18.60
N PHE A 33 -11.18 3.72 17.79
CA PHE A 33 -10.11 4.71 17.71
C PHE A 33 -10.61 6.14 17.92
N SER A 34 -11.39 6.69 16.98
CA SER A 34 -11.91 8.06 17.05
C SER A 34 -13.04 8.30 16.04
N PRO A 35 -14.01 9.19 16.30
CA PRO A 35 -15.03 9.58 15.34
C PRO A 35 -14.48 10.13 14.00
N GLU A 36 -13.21 10.53 13.96
CA GLU A 36 -12.57 11.09 12.75
C GLU A 36 -12.39 10.10 11.60
N PHE A 37 -12.61 8.80 11.82
CA PHE A 37 -12.47 7.75 10.82
C PHE A 37 -13.71 7.65 9.92
N THR A 38 -13.87 8.64 9.03
CA THR A 38 -14.96 8.66 8.04
C THR A 38 -14.74 7.66 6.91
N LYS A 39 -15.84 7.29 6.26
CA LYS A 39 -15.87 6.43 5.07
C LYS A 39 -14.93 6.91 3.95
N GLU A 40 -14.85 8.23 3.75
CA GLU A 40 -13.99 8.82 2.73
C GLU A 40 -12.51 8.66 3.08
N LYS A 41 -12.13 8.95 4.32
CA LYS A 41 -10.77 8.72 4.81
C LYS A 41 -10.37 7.24 4.72
N ILE A 42 -11.29 6.32 5.01
CA ILE A 42 -11.08 4.88 4.86
C ILE A 42 -10.83 4.50 3.39
N LYS A 43 -11.64 5.01 2.46
CA LYS A 43 -11.46 4.77 1.01
C LYS A 43 -10.09 5.29 0.55
N ASN A 44 -9.72 6.50 0.94
CA ASN A 44 -8.44 7.10 0.59
C ASN A 44 -7.28 6.28 1.16
N LYS A 45 -7.33 5.89 2.44
CA LYS A 45 -6.30 5.05 3.05
C LYS A 45 -6.14 3.72 2.32
N LEU A 46 -7.24 3.03 2.03
CA LEU A 46 -7.21 1.75 1.31
C LEU A 46 -6.66 1.89 -0.12
N LYS A 47 -6.93 3.01 -0.80
CA LYS A 47 -6.35 3.32 -2.11
C LYS A 47 -4.82 3.33 -2.04
N TYR A 48 -4.24 4.09 -1.12
CA TYR A 48 -2.78 4.16 -0.96
C TYR A 48 -2.16 2.86 -0.43
N SER A 49 -2.83 2.18 0.52
CA SER A 49 -2.35 0.89 1.01
C SER A 49 -2.27 -0.17 -0.10
N LYS A 50 -3.26 -0.23 -1.00
CA LYS A 50 -3.21 -1.12 -2.17
C LYS A 50 -2.05 -0.80 -3.11
N LEU A 51 -1.80 0.49 -3.36
CA LEU A 51 -0.69 0.93 -4.19
C LEU A 51 0.65 0.51 -3.59
N ASN A 52 0.87 0.81 -2.30
CA ASN A 52 2.11 0.46 -1.61
C ASN A 52 2.35 -1.06 -1.60
N LEU A 53 1.30 -1.85 -1.35
CA LEU A 53 1.40 -3.31 -1.42
C LEU A 53 1.72 -3.81 -2.84
N SER A 54 1.23 -3.15 -3.88
CA SER A 54 1.56 -3.48 -5.27
C SER A 54 3.04 -3.20 -5.56
N ILE A 55 3.53 -2.03 -5.14
CA ILE A 55 4.93 -1.63 -5.31
C ILE A 55 5.84 -2.60 -4.53
N MET A 56 5.52 -2.92 -3.27
CA MET A 56 6.29 -3.89 -2.50
C MET A 56 6.34 -5.26 -3.16
N LYS A 57 5.22 -5.74 -3.74
CA LYS A 57 5.20 -7.00 -4.48
C LYS A 57 6.09 -6.96 -5.71
N GLU A 58 6.10 -5.86 -6.43
CA GLU A 58 6.97 -5.67 -7.59
C GLU A 58 8.44 -5.67 -7.17
N MET A 59 8.80 -4.92 -6.13
CA MET A 59 10.16 -4.91 -5.57
C MET A 59 10.59 -6.32 -5.19
N LEU A 60 9.74 -7.09 -4.49
CA LEU A 60 10.03 -8.48 -4.11
C LEU A 60 10.12 -9.46 -5.29
N ASN A 61 9.63 -9.09 -6.48
CA ASN A 61 9.82 -9.88 -7.70
C ASN A 61 11.11 -9.49 -8.45
N THR A 62 11.78 -8.41 -8.06
CA THR A 62 13.06 -7.97 -8.60
C THR A 62 14.21 -8.70 -7.88
N SER A 63 15.18 -9.20 -8.64
CA SER A 63 16.36 -9.87 -8.07
C SER A 63 17.11 -8.98 -7.10
N GLY A 64 17.57 -9.54 -5.97
CA GLY A 64 18.32 -8.83 -4.94
C GLY A 64 17.47 -8.09 -3.90
N PHE A 65 16.15 -8.08 -4.06
CA PHE A 65 15.21 -7.63 -3.03
C PHE A 65 14.66 -8.81 -2.23
N GLY A 66 14.57 -8.62 -0.92
CA GLY A 66 13.99 -9.56 0.04
C GLY A 66 13.04 -8.85 1.02
N TYR A 67 12.43 -9.63 1.90
CA TYR A 67 11.58 -9.12 2.98
C TYR A 67 12.12 -9.54 4.33
N ASP A 68 12.42 -8.56 5.18
CA ASP A 68 12.78 -8.78 6.57
C ASP A 68 11.52 -9.03 7.39
N GLN A 69 11.32 -10.27 7.84
CA GLN A 69 10.16 -10.65 8.65
C GLN A 69 10.19 -10.07 10.07
N ILE A 70 11.37 -9.78 10.61
CA ILE A 70 11.56 -9.25 11.97
C ILE A 70 11.19 -7.76 11.96
N ASN A 71 11.81 -7.01 11.06
CA ASN A 71 11.62 -5.55 10.95
C ASN A 71 10.42 -5.17 10.07
N LYS A 72 9.79 -6.15 9.40
CA LYS A 72 8.61 -6.01 8.55
C LYS A 72 8.80 -5.04 7.38
N CYS A 73 9.99 -5.01 6.80
CA CYS A 73 10.38 -4.09 5.73
C CYS A 73 11.06 -4.80 4.55
N ILE A 74 11.24 -4.08 3.44
CA ILE A 74 12.04 -4.55 2.31
C ILE A 74 13.52 -4.51 2.72
N GLN A 75 14.22 -5.62 2.52
CA GLN A 75 15.66 -5.74 2.69
C GLN A 75 16.31 -5.83 1.33
N VAL A 76 17.34 -5.03 1.09
CA VAL A 76 18.03 -4.93 -0.20
C VAL A 76 19.43 -4.42 0.04
N ASP A 77 20.40 -4.91 -0.75
CA ASP A 77 21.76 -4.40 -0.72
C ASP A 77 21.81 -2.96 -1.27
N PRO A 78 22.62 -2.04 -0.70
CA PRO A 78 22.71 -0.67 -1.18
C PRO A 78 23.06 -0.55 -2.67
N GLN A 79 23.88 -1.44 -3.24
CA GLN A 79 24.21 -1.43 -4.66
C GLN A 79 23.00 -1.79 -5.51
N VAL A 80 22.30 -2.89 -5.17
CA VAL A 80 21.06 -3.31 -5.85
C VAL A 80 20.01 -2.21 -5.78
N TRP A 81 19.93 -1.50 -4.65
CA TRP A 81 19.04 -0.36 -4.51
C TRP A 81 19.39 0.77 -5.47
N ASN A 82 20.67 1.14 -5.56
CA ASN A 82 21.15 2.19 -6.46
C ASN A 82 20.85 1.87 -7.92
N ASP A 83 21.14 0.64 -8.35
CA ASP A 83 20.87 0.16 -9.70
C ASP A 83 19.36 0.14 -10.03
N TYR A 84 18.51 -0.08 -9.02
CA TYR A 84 17.04 -0.08 -9.19
C TYR A 84 16.45 1.34 -9.30
N ILE A 85 17.08 2.35 -8.69
CA ILE A 85 16.54 3.72 -8.64
C ILE A 85 17.07 4.66 -9.72
N GLU A 86 18.12 4.26 -10.45
CA GLU A 86 18.76 4.93 -11.60
C GLU A 86 17.96 4.77 -12.90
#